data_AF-X1I8J1-F1
#
_entry.id   AF-X1I8J1-F1
#
_cell.length_a   1.000
_cell.length_b   1.000
_cell.length_c   1.000
_cell.angle_alpha   90.00
_cell.angle_beta   90.00
_cell.angle_gamma   90.00
#
_symmetry.space_group_name_H-M   'P 1'
#
loop_
_entity.id
_entity.type
_entity.pdbx_description
1 polymer ?
#
loop_
_entity_poly.entity_id
_entity_poly.type
_entity_poly.pdbx_seq_one_letter_code
_entity_poly.pdbx_strand_id
1 'polypeptide(L)'
;EAFGTEKAVIVQNWTWFSGYLDANYPEIDYVVIRIPTPDGELRPDRYGVCGIEGQYPIVFKNISSDNKEAAWKFIKSLTEDSQWGVEYAIDQGIIPTNLLTWARPELWENQTMRVLAKTVPYYTAQIYYPDEIRSLLKSTCEKIFVLEEPMRETLDEATRKANELIAKNKYERLEYRHFMTEEMARKLQMEFEKRVK
;
A
#
# COMPACT_ATOMS: atom_id res chain seq x y z
N GLU A 1 2.52 18.53 -1.57
CA GLU A 1 2.75 19.98 -1.77
C GLU A 1 3.74 20.27 -2.89
N ALA A 2 5.03 19.86 -2.82
CA ALA A 2 6.02 20.23 -3.84
C ALA A 2 5.57 19.98 -5.30
N PHE A 3 4.99 18.81 -5.60
CA PHE A 3 4.43 18.51 -6.93
C PHE A 3 3.23 19.40 -7.29
N GLY A 4 2.23 19.52 -6.42
CA GLY A 4 1.06 20.38 -6.65
C GLY A 4 1.39 21.87 -6.76
N THR A 5 2.50 22.32 -6.16
CA THR A 5 3.02 23.69 -6.31
C THR A 5 4.08 23.83 -7.40
N GLU A 6 4.18 22.85 -8.31
CA GLU A 6 5.10 22.83 -9.48
C GLU A 6 6.60 22.93 -9.14
N LYS A 7 6.99 22.62 -7.90
CA LYS A 7 8.40 22.58 -7.45
C LYS A 7 9.07 21.22 -7.70
N ALA A 8 8.29 20.20 -8.05
CA ALA A 8 8.78 18.88 -8.40
C ALA A 8 8.04 18.36 -9.65
N VAL A 9 8.80 17.86 -10.62
CA VAL A 9 8.26 17.29 -11.87
C VAL A 9 7.86 15.82 -11.75
N ILE A 10 8.38 15.13 -10.74
CA ILE A 10 8.09 13.72 -10.44
C ILE A 10 7.97 13.60 -8.92
N VAL A 11 7.01 12.80 -8.47
CA VAL A 11 6.86 12.42 -7.08
C VAL A 11 6.55 10.94 -6.97
N GLN A 12 7.26 10.24 -6.09
CA GLN A 12 6.87 8.91 -5.63
C GLN A 12 6.10 9.09 -4.33
N ASN A 13 4.84 8.69 -4.31
CA ASN A 13 4.00 8.77 -3.13
C ASN A 13 3.03 7.59 -3.07
N TRP A 14 2.34 7.48 -1.94
CA TRP A 14 1.21 6.59 -1.76
C TRP A 14 0.07 6.94 -2.72
N THR A 15 -0.81 5.98 -2.95
CA THR A 15 -1.79 6.04 -4.04
C THR A 15 -2.86 7.10 -3.81
N TRP A 16 -3.14 7.42 -2.54
CA TRP A 16 -4.03 8.52 -2.14
C TRP A 16 -3.62 9.90 -2.63
N PHE A 17 -2.36 10.05 -3.03
CA PHE A 17 -1.86 11.32 -3.51
C PHE A 17 -2.57 11.78 -4.79
N SER A 18 -3.05 10.86 -5.63
CA SER A 18 -3.85 11.20 -6.82
C SER A 18 -5.15 11.92 -6.46
N GLY A 19 -5.96 11.33 -5.57
CA GLY A 19 -7.18 11.97 -5.06
C GLY A 19 -6.90 13.29 -4.32
N TYR A 20 -5.78 13.37 -3.59
CA TYR A 20 -5.35 14.63 -2.98
C TYR A 20 -5.03 15.72 -4.02
N LEU A 21 -4.38 15.37 -5.14
CA LEU A 21 -4.14 16.33 -6.23
C LEU A 21 -5.44 16.78 -6.86
N ASP A 22 -6.33 15.85 -7.20
CA ASP A 22 -7.62 16.16 -7.83
C ASP A 22 -8.45 17.12 -6.95
N ALA A 23 -8.40 16.95 -5.62
CA ALA A 23 -9.15 17.78 -4.68
C ALA A 23 -8.52 19.15 -4.38
N ASN A 24 -7.19 19.26 -4.39
CA ASN A 24 -6.48 20.45 -3.88
C ASN A 24 -5.71 21.24 -4.95
N TYR A 25 -5.42 20.61 -6.08
CA TYR A 25 -4.66 21.18 -7.21
C TYR A 25 -5.28 20.73 -8.55
N PRO A 26 -6.59 20.97 -8.78
CA PRO A 26 -7.31 20.46 -9.96
C PRO A 26 -6.80 20.98 -11.31
N GLU A 27 -6.01 22.05 -11.30
CA GLU A 27 -5.35 22.63 -12.46
C GLU A 27 -4.10 21.88 -12.91
N ILE A 28 -3.55 21.01 -12.06
CA ILE A 28 -2.33 20.26 -12.36
C ILE A 28 -2.69 19.06 -13.25
N ASP A 29 -2.19 19.07 -14.48
CA ASP A 29 -2.23 17.89 -15.35
C ASP A 29 -1.12 16.92 -14.95
N TYR A 30 -1.49 15.68 -14.68
CA TYR A 30 -0.55 14.65 -14.24
C TYR A 30 -0.89 13.28 -14.80
N VAL A 31 0.15 12.45 -14.93
CA VAL A 31 0.02 11.05 -15.28
C VAL A 31 0.51 10.17 -14.14
N VAL A 32 -0.23 9.11 -13.85
CA VAL A 32 0.19 8.05 -12.96
C VAL A 32 0.92 6.99 -13.76
N ILE A 33 2.14 6.66 -13.33
CA ILE A 33 2.94 5.59 -13.92
C ILE A 33 3.34 4.59 -12.86
N ARG A 34 3.64 3.37 -13.30
CA ARG A 34 4.22 2.34 -12.45
C ARG A 34 5.60 2.82 -11.94
N ILE A 35 5.91 2.58 -10.66
CA ILE A 35 7.27 2.69 -10.11
C ILE A 35 8.26 1.97 -11.05
N PRO A 36 9.35 2.61 -11.50
CA PRO A 36 10.36 1.97 -12.31
C PRO A 36 11.05 0.83 -11.57
N THR A 37 11.33 -0.27 -12.26
CA THR A 37 12.22 -1.33 -11.75
C THR A 37 13.56 -1.27 -12.50
N PRO A 38 14.69 -1.63 -11.86
CA PRO A 38 16.01 -1.54 -12.49
C PRO A 38 16.13 -2.30 -13.82
N ASP A 39 15.45 -3.44 -13.93
CA ASP A 39 15.42 -4.31 -15.12
C ASP A 39 14.14 -4.16 -15.96
N GLY A 40 13.22 -3.27 -15.56
CA GLY A 40 11.91 -3.10 -16.20
C GLY A 40 10.88 -4.19 -15.89
N GLU A 41 11.28 -5.27 -15.20
CA GLU A 41 10.43 -6.42 -14.91
C GLU A 41 9.67 -6.26 -13.58
N LEU A 42 8.42 -6.74 -13.54
CA LEU A 42 7.64 -6.84 -12.31
C LEU A 42 7.87 -8.20 -11.67
N ARG A 43 8.24 -8.21 -10.39
CA ARG A 43 8.47 -9.44 -9.63
C ARG A 43 7.62 -9.39 -8.37
N PRO A 44 6.91 -10.49 -8.02
CA PRO A 44 6.26 -10.59 -6.73
C PRO A 44 7.29 -10.30 -5.65
N ASP A 45 6.87 -9.66 -4.57
CA ASP A 45 7.69 -9.31 -3.41
C ASP A 45 8.77 -8.21 -3.56
N ARG A 46 8.99 -7.68 -4.76
CA ARG A 46 10.09 -6.72 -5.01
C ARG A 46 9.65 -5.38 -5.56
N TYR A 47 8.36 -5.20 -5.79
CA TYR A 47 7.86 -4.03 -6.49
C TYR A 47 7.60 -2.85 -5.56
N GLY A 48 6.98 -3.13 -4.41
CA GLY A 48 6.65 -2.13 -3.43
C GLY A 48 5.94 -2.74 -2.23
N VAL A 49 5.53 -1.87 -1.32
CA VAL A 49 4.72 -2.23 -0.16
C VAL A 49 3.29 -1.75 -0.39
N CYS A 50 2.34 -2.67 -0.29
CA CYS A 50 0.93 -2.36 -0.16
C CYS A 50 0.69 -2.15 1.34
N GLY A 51 0.56 -0.88 1.71
CA GLY A 51 0.08 -0.51 3.03
C GLY A 51 -1.28 -1.13 3.27
N ILE A 52 -1.59 -1.41 4.53
CA ILE A 52 -2.98 -1.50 4.96
C ILE A 52 -3.49 -0.04 4.96
N GLU A 53 -3.67 0.51 3.75
CA GLU A 53 -4.04 1.90 3.53
C GLU A 53 -5.56 2.01 3.58
N GLY A 54 -6.01 2.46 4.73
CA GLY A 54 -7.41 2.62 5.05
C GLY A 54 -7.53 2.66 6.56
N GLN A 55 -8.25 3.64 7.08
CA GLN A 55 -8.78 3.57 8.42
C GLN A 55 -9.74 2.37 8.43
N TYR A 56 -9.23 1.17 8.67
CA TYR A 56 -10.10 0.03 8.83
C TYR A 56 -10.95 0.34 10.05
N PRO A 57 -12.28 0.37 9.92
CA PRO A 57 -13.12 0.43 11.10
C PRO A 57 -12.79 -0.79 11.97
N ILE A 58 -12.22 -0.55 13.15
CA ILE A 58 -11.87 -1.60 14.11
C ILE A 58 -13.05 -1.77 15.06
N VAL A 59 -13.48 -3.03 15.25
CA VAL A 59 -14.43 -3.36 16.32
C VAL A 59 -13.66 -3.59 17.62
N PHE A 60 -13.85 -2.70 18.59
CA PHE A 60 -13.21 -2.85 19.89
C PHE A 60 -13.68 -4.12 20.61
N LYS A 61 -12.73 -4.86 21.21
CA LYS A 61 -13.00 -6.10 21.94
C LYS A 61 -14.01 -5.93 23.08
N ASN A 62 -14.07 -4.74 23.68
CA ASN A 62 -14.76 -4.50 24.94
C ASN A 62 -16.21 -3.98 24.79
N ILE A 63 -16.77 -3.93 23.58
CA ILE A 63 -18.18 -3.53 23.39
C ILE A 63 -19.13 -4.73 23.58
N SER A 64 -20.40 -4.44 23.90
CA SER A 64 -21.45 -5.46 24.07
C SER A 64 -21.65 -6.31 22.80
N SER A 65 -22.19 -7.51 22.94
CA SER A 65 -22.49 -8.41 21.81
C SER A 65 -23.31 -7.73 20.72
N ASP A 66 -24.36 -7.02 21.13
CA ASP A 66 -25.33 -6.40 20.22
C ASP A 66 -24.67 -5.28 19.42
N ASN A 67 -23.77 -4.52 20.06
CA ASN A 67 -22.98 -3.49 19.40
C ASN A 67 -21.89 -4.07 18.50
N LYS A 68 -21.33 -5.25 18.82
CA LYS A 68 -20.40 -5.94 17.92
C LYS A 68 -21.09 -6.36 16.63
N GLU A 69 -22.30 -6.91 16.72
CA GLU A 69 -23.04 -7.34 15.54
C GLU A 69 -23.41 -6.14 14.65
N ALA A 70 -23.92 -5.06 15.25
CA ALA A 70 -24.21 -3.83 14.53
C ALA A 70 -22.96 -3.23 13.87
N ALA A 71 -21.83 -3.18 14.59
CA ALA A 71 -20.57 -2.70 14.05
C ALA A 71 -20.10 -3.56 12.86
N TRP A 72 -20.17 -4.89 12.96
CA TRP A 72 -19.81 -5.77 11.85
C TRP A 72 -20.71 -5.58 10.63
N LYS A 73 -22.02 -5.42 10.82
CA LYS A 73 -22.95 -5.12 9.71
C LYS A 73 -22.62 -3.80 9.02
N PHE A 74 -22.27 -2.78 9.80
CA PHE A 74 -21.84 -1.48 9.26
C PHE A 74 -20.55 -1.61 8.45
N ILE A 75 -19.51 -2.25 8.99
CA ILE A 75 -18.24 -2.49 8.28
C ILE A 75 -18.49 -3.25 6.97
N LYS A 76 -19.31 -4.30 7.04
CA LYS A 76 -19.69 -5.10 5.88
C LYS A 76 -20.37 -4.25 4.81
N SER A 77 -21.28 -3.36 5.20
CA SER A 77 -21.95 -2.44 4.25
C SER A 77 -21.01 -1.46 3.54
N LEU A 78 -19.87 -1.13 4.15
CA LEU A 78 -18.83 -0.28 3.55
C LEU A 78 -17.89 -1.07 2.61
N THR A 79 -17.73 -2.37 2.83
CA THR A 79 -16.63 -3.16 2.24
C THR A 79 -17.10 -4.22 1.24
N GLU A 80 -18.35 -4.68 1.35
CA GLU A 80 -18.97 -5.50 0.30
C GLU A 80 -19.38 -4.64 -0.88
N ASP A 81 -19.31 -5.24 -2.08
CA ASP A 81 -19.57 -4.67 -3.41
C ASP A 81 -20.63 -3.55 -3.41
N SER A 82 -20.17 -2.35 -3.08
CA SER A 82 -21.01 -1.19 -2.82
C SER A 82 -20.53 -0.05 -3.70
N GLN A 83 -21.49 0.74 -4.14
CA GLN A 83 -21.20 1.96 -4.87
C GLN A 83 -20.28 2.89 -4.06
N TRP A 84 -20.51 2.96 -2.74
CA TRP A 84 -19.64 3.70 -1.84
C TRP A 84 -18.19 3.23 -1.88
N GLY A 85 -17.93 1.92 -1.90
CA GLY A 85 -16.57 1.38 -1.97
C GLY A 85 -15.86 1.71 -3.29
N VAL A 86 -16.61 1.78 -4.40
CA VAL A 86 -16.09 2.22 -5.71
C VAL A 86 -15.73 3.69 -5.68
N GLU A 87 -16.67 4.54 -5.24
CA GLU A 87 -16.49 6.00 -5.15
C GLU A 87 -15.34 6.35 -4.22
N TYR A 88 -15.32 5.74 -3.03
CA TYR A 88 -14.26 5.93 -2.06
C TYR A 88 -12.89 5.49 -2.59
N ALA A 89 -12.83 4.40 -3.37
CA ALA A 89 -11.59 3.97 -4.01
C ALA A 89 -11.09 4.99 -5.04
N ILE A 90 -11.97 5.52 -5.87
CA ILE A 90 -11.64 6.53 -6.89
C ILE A 90 -11.19 7.83 -6.21
N ASP A 91 -12.01 8.36 -5.31
CA ASP A 91 -11.79 9.66 -4.66
C ASP A 91 -10.54 9.68 -3.79
N GLN A 92 -10.25 8.55 -3.12
CA GLN A 92 -9.09 8.44 -2.24
C GLN A 92 -7.91 7.75 -2.91
N GLY A 93 -7.99 7.41 -4.20
CA GLY A 93 -6.93 6.67 -4.90
C GLY A 93 -6.51 5.38 -4.19
N ILE A 94 -7.39 4.72 -3.44
CA ILE A 94 -7.05 3.50 -2.67
C ILE A 94 -7.38 2.23 -3.44
N ILE A 95 -6.64 1.16 -3.16
CA ILE A 95 -6.83 -0.16 -3.76
C ILE A 95 -8.16 -0.77 -3.22
N PRO A 96 -9.15 -1.06 -4.07
CA PRO A 96 -10.32 -1.83 -3.65
C PRO A 96 -9.91 -3.20 -3.10
N THR A 97 -10.29 -3.48 -1.86
CA THR A 97 -9.98 -4.74 -1.17
C THR A 97 -10.87 -5.90 -1.61
N ASN A 98 -12.07 -5.60 -2.11
CA ASN A 98 -12.98 -6.58 -2.68
C ASN A 98 -12.66 -6.80 -4.16
N LEU A 99 -12.32 -8.04 -4.51
CA LEU A 99 -11.99 -8.45 -5.88
C LEU A 99 -13.15 -8.22 -6.87
N LEU A 100 -14.41 -8.29 -6.41
CA LEU A 100 -15.57 -8.04 -7.26
C LEU A 100 -15.66 -6.58 -7.70
N THR A 101 -15.18 -5.66 -6.85
CA THR A 101 -15.18 -4.22 -7.15
C THR A 101 -14.32 -3.91 -8.37
N TRP A 102 -13.24 -4.68 -8.62
CA TRP A 102 -12.41 -4.51 -9.81
C TRP A 102 -13.14 -4.77 -11.15
N ALA A 103 -14.28 -5.45 -11.13
CA ALA A 103 -15.09 -5.63 -12.35
C ALA A 103 -15.91 -4.37 -12.73
N ARG A 104 -15.90 -3.32 -11.90
CA ARG A 104 -16.69 -2.10 -12.09
C ARG A 104 -16.04 -1.19 -13.14
N PRO A 105 -16.73 -0.88 -14.27
CA PRO A 105 -16.20 -0.02 -15.34
C PRO A 105 -15.66 1.32 -14.84
N GLU A 106 -16.30 1.89 -13.82
CA GLU A 106 -15.99 3.20 -13.23
C GLU A 106 -14.54 3.26 -12.70
N LEU A 107 -14.02 2.15 -12.15
CA LEU A 107 -12.62 2.12 -11.72
C LEU A 107 -11.65 2.23 -12.89
N TRP A 108 -12.00 1.72 -14.08
CA TRP A 108 -11.11 1.70 -15.24
C TRP A 108 -11.00 3.06 -15.91
N GLU A 109 -11.90 3.99 -15.62
CA GLU A 109 -11.83 5.37 -16.07
C GLU A 109 -10.77 6.16 -15.29
N ASN A 110 -10.51 5.77 -14.03
CA ASN A 110 -9.48 6.38 -13.19
C ASN A 110 -8.06 5.88 -13.54
N GLN A 111 -7.13 6.81 -13.77
CA GLN A 111 -5.76 6.48 -14.17
C GLN A 111 -4.97 5.73 -13.09
N THR A 112 -5.16 6.09 -11.82
CA THR A 112 -4.51 5.44 -10.68
C THR A 112 -4.94 3.97 -10.60
N MET A 113 -6.23 3.70 -10.70
CA MET A 113 -6.78 2.34 -10.67
C MET A 113 -6.26 1.48 -11.81
N ARG A 114 -6.15 2.02 -13.04
CA ARG A 114 -5.58 1.28 -14.18
C ARG A 114 -4.12 0.87 -13.95
N VAL A 115 -3.33 1.71 -13.29
CA VAL A 115 -1.94 1.38 -12.94
C VAL A 115 -1.93 0.35 -11.81
N LEU A 116 -2.72 0.56 -10.76
CA LEU A 116 -2.78 -0.34 -9.60
C LEU A 116 -3.23 -1.73 -9.96
N ALA A 117 -4.24 -1.89 -10.81
CA ALA A 117 -4.68 -3.19 -11.31
C ALA A 117 -3.54 -4.08 -11.83
N LYS A 118 -2.53 -3.47 -12.45
CA LYS A 118 -1.40 -4.16 -13.07
C LYS A 118 -0.26 -4.40 -12.09
N THR A 119 -0.23 -3.69 -10.96
CA THR A 119 0.90 -3.71 -10.02
C THR A 119 0.55 -4.34 -8.68
N VAL A 120 -0.71 -4.28 -8.22
CA VAL A 120 -1.23 -4.86 -6.97
C VAL A 120 -0.74 -6.29 -6.72
N PRO A 121 -0.77 -7.22 -7.70
CA PRO A 121 -0.30 -8.59 -7.50
C PRO A 121 1.20 -8.71 -7.12
N TYR A 122 1.98 -7.67 -7.35
CA TYR A 122 3.43 -7.65 -7.15
C TYR A 122 3.86 -6.93 -5.86
N TYR A 123 2.93 -6.31 -5.13
CA TYR A 123 3.23 -5.67 -3.86
C TYR A 123 3.40 -6.70 -2.73
N THR A 124 4.24 -6.35 -1.76
CA THR A 124 4.29 -7.01 -0.45
C THR A 124 3.28 -6.41 0.50
N ALA A 125 2.68 -7.21 1.38
CA ALA A 125 1.92 -6.66 2.49
C ALA A 125 2.86 -5.86 3.41
N GLN A 126 2.41 -4.70 3.87
CA GLN A 126 3.15 -3.92 4.86
C GLN A 126 3.36 -4.73 6.14
N ILE A 127 4.61 -4.82 6.55
CA ILE A 127 5.00 -5.45 7.80
C ILE A 127 5.10 -4.36 8.86
N TYR A 128 4.41 -4.56 9.97
CA TYR A 128 4.60 -3.73 11.15
C TYR A 128 5.86 -4.20 11.87
N TYR A 129 6.85 -3.32 11.93
CA TYR A 129 8.03 -3.50 12.77
C TYR A 129 7.73 -3.01 14.19
N PRO A 130 8.35 -3.63 15.22
CA PRO A 130 8.40 -3.04 16.55
C PRO A 130 8.91 -1.60 16.50
N ASP A 131 8.41 -0.75 17.39
CA ASP A 131 8.67 0.69 17.36
C ASP A 131 10.16 1.04 17.46
N GLU A 132 10.94 0.24 18.19
CA GLU A 132 12.39 0.41 18.29
C GLU A 132 13.09 0.15 16.96
N ILE A 133 12.67 -0.87 16.21
CA ILE A 133 13.19 -1.18 14.87
C ILE A 133 12.78 -0.08 13.89
N ARG A 134 11.52 0.38 13.95
CA ARG A 134 11.04 1.49 13.12
C ARG A 134 11.83 2.78 13.38
N SER A 135 12.10 3.09 14.64
CA SER A 135 12.88 4.26 15.03
C SER A 135 14.34 4.16 14.57
N LEU A 136 14.93 2.96 14.67
CA LEU A 136 16.27 2.69 14.15
C LEU A 136 16.33 2.95 12.64
N LEU A 137 15.42 2.35 11.86
CA LEU A 137 15.35 2.55 10.40
C LEU A 137 15.21 4.03 10.02
N LYS A 138 14.35 4.78 10.72
CA LYS A 138 14.20 6.22 10.51
C LYS A 138 15.53 6.96 10.74
N SER A 139 16.19 6.71 11.88
CA SER A 139 17.47 7.35 12.20
C SER A 139 18.58 7.00 11.20
N THR A 140 18.58 5.76 10.68
CA THR A 140 19.50 5.32 9.63
C THR A 140 19.29 6.10 8.33
N CYS A 141 18.04 6.30 7.91
CA CYS A 141 17.73 7.13 6.74
C CYS A 141 18.17 8.58 6.94
N GLU A 142 17.92 9.17 8.10
CA GLU A 142 18.36 10.54 8.42
C GLU A 142 19.89 10.67 8.35
N LYS A 143 20.62 9.71 8.92
CA LYS A 143 22.09 9.66 8.84
C LYS A 143 22.62 9.62 7.42
N ILE A 144 22.00 8.80 6.56
CA ILE A 144 22.46 8.62 5.17
C ILE A 144 22.09 9.83 4.31
N PHE A 145 20.82 10.26 4.35
CA PHE A 145 20.29 11.23 3.39
C PHE A 145 20.38 12.69 3.85
N VAL A 146 20.49 12.94 5.15
CA VAL A 146 20.55 14.30 5.71
C VAL A 146 21.94 14.62 6.24
N LEU A 147 22.56 13.67 6.95
CA LEU A 147 23.90 13.86 7.52
C LEU A 147 25.03 13.37 6.62
N GLU A 148 24.69 12.78 5.47
CA GLU A 148 25.64 12.29 4.46
C GLU A 148 26.68 11.29 5.03
N GLU A 149 26.30 10.51 6.05
CA GLU A 149 27.17 9.45 6.57
C GLU A 149 27.39 8.33 5.51
N PRO A 150 28.56 7.66 5.53
CA PRO A 150 28.85 6.55 4.61
C PRO A 150 27.77 5.45 4.66
N MET A 151 27.07 5.27 3.53
CA MET A 151 25.87 4.43 3.46
C MET A 151 26.14 2.99 3.92
N ARG A 152 27.26 2.39 3.52
CA ARG A 152 27.56 0.99 3.81
C ARG A 152 27.77 0.77 5.31
N GLU A 153 28.62 1.58 5.92
CA GLU A 153 28.93 1.53 7.35
C GLU A 153 27.68 1.80 8.20
N THR A 154 26.87 2.78 7.81
CA THR A 154 25.64 3.14 8.51
C THR A 154 24.58 2.03 8.41
N LEU A 155 24.48 1.34 7.28
CA LEU A 155 23.59 0.17 7.11
C LEU A 155 24.09 -1.06 7.87
N ASP A 156 25.40 -1.33 7.86
CA ASP A 156 26.01 -2.45 8.60
C ASP A 156 25.77 -2.29 10.11
N GLU A 157 25.95 -1.07 10.63
CA GLU A 157 25.69 -0.74 12.02
C GLU A 157 24.19 -0.84 12.38
N ALA A 158 23.31 -0.36 11.50
CA ALA A 158 21.87 -0.51 11.68
C ALA A 158 21.46 -1.99 11.72
N THR A 159 22.04 -2.81 10.85
CA THR A 159 21.79 -4.26 10.80
C THR A 159 22.20 -4.93 12.11
N ARG A 160 23.39 -4.61 12.63
CA ARG A 160 23.88 -5.12 13.91
C ARG A 160 22.92 -4.76 15.05
N LYS A 161 22.53 -3.48 15.16
CA LYS A 161 21.59 -3.00 16.19
C LYS A 161 20.20 -3.64 16.07
N ALA A 162 19.70 -3.81 14.86
CA ALA A 162 18.42 -4.47 14.63
C ALA A 162 18.45 -5.92 15.13
N ASN A 163 19.52 -6.66 14.83
CA ASN A 163 19.71 -8.04 15.30
C ASN A 163 19.78 -8.13 16.84
N GLU A 164 20.47 -7.18 17.48
CA GLU A 164 20.51 -7.09 18.95
C GLU A 164 19.14 -6.85 19.57
N LEU A 165 18.34 -5.95 18.97
CA LEU A 165 16.96 -5.68 19.41
C LEU A 165 16.06 -6.91 19.23
N ILE A 166 16.15 -7.57 18.08
CA ILE A 166 15.41 -8.81 17.78
C ILE A 166 15.74 -9.89 18.81
N ALA A 167 17.02 -10.13 19.08
CA ALA A 167 17.46 -11.13 20.04
C ALA A 167 17.03 -10.78 21.47
N LYS A 168 17.22 -9.52 21.89
CA LYS A 168 16.87 -9.04 23.23
C LYS A 168 15.38 -9.18 23.52
N ASN A 169 14.53 -8.76 22.57
CA ASN A 169 13.08 -8.77 22.74
C ASN A 169 12.43 -10.09 22.31
N LYS A 170 13.24 -11.07 21.86
CA LYS A 170 12.78 -12.38 21.37
C LYS A 170 11.71 -12.24 20.29
N TYR A 171 11.90 -11.29 19.37
CA TYR A 171 10.99 -11.18 18.23
C TYR A 171 11.15 -12.39 17.32
N GLU A 172 10.04 -13.02 16.98
CA GLU A 172 10.01 -14.09 15.99
C GLU A 172 9.83 -13.50 14.60
N ARG A 173 10.57 -14.05 13.63
CA ARG A 173 10.37 -13.70 12.23
C ARG A 173 9.09 -14.37 11.76
N LEU A 174 8.10 -13.58 11.40
CA LEU A 174 6.98 -14.06 10.59
C LEU A 174 7.51 -14.36 9.20
N GLU A 175 7.82 -15.62 8.91
CA GLU A 175 8.03 -16.07 7.54
C GLU A 175 6.70 -16.01 6.80
N TYR A 176 6.53 -14.99 5.96
CA TYR A 176 5.39 -14.93 5.06
C TYR A 176 5.58 -15.99 3.96
N ARG A 177 4.88 -17.13 4.10
CA ARG A 177 4.47 -17.88 2.92
C ARG A 177 3.50 -16.99 2.16
N HIS A 178 3.79 -16.79 0.88
CA HIS A 178 3.11 -15.87 -0.03
C HIS A 178 1.58 -15.87 0.20
N PHE A 179 1.01 -14.70 0.52
CA PHE A 179 -0.46 -14.55 0.64
C PHE A 179 -1.17 -14.72 -0.70
N MET A 180 -0.43 -14.64 -1.81
CA MET A 180 -0.84 -15.10 -3.14
C MET A 180 0.30 -15.90 -3.76
N THR A 181 0.10 -17.18 -4.00
CA THR A 181 1.01 -17.94 -4.85
C THR A 181 0.99 -17.37 -6.27
N GLU A 182 2.06 -17.57 -7.05
CA GLU A 182 2.05 -17.21 -8.49
C GLU A 182 0.82 -17.79 -9.21
N GLU A 183 0.38 -18.98 -8.79
CA GLU A 183 -0.83 -19.62 -9.30
C GLU A 183 -2.11 -18.84 -8.95
N MET A 184 -2.23 -18.32 -7.72
CA MET A 184 -3.36 -17.48 -7.31
C MET A 184 -3.36 -16.13 -8.03
N ALA A 185 -2.20 -15.47 -8.12
CA ALA A 185 -2.04 -14.22 -8.87
C ALA A 185 -2.41 -14.42 -10.34
N ARG A 186 -1.96 -15.52 -10.96
CA ARG A 186 -2.26 -15.86 -12.35
C ARG A 186 -3.73 -16.23 -12.56
N LYS A 187 -4.36 -16.95 -11.61
CA LYS A 187 -5.81 -17.23 -11.65
C LYS A 187 -6.63 -15.94 -11.53
N LEU A 188 -6.23 -15.03 -10.65
CA LEU A 188 -6.87 -13.72 -10.52
C LEU A 188 -6.70 -12.89 -11.78
N GLN A 189 -5.49 -12.83 -12.34
CA GLN A 189 -5.21 -12.19 -13.62
C GLN A 189 -6.08 -12.77 -14.74
N MET A 190 -6.20 -14.10 -14.84
CA MET A 190 -7.02 -14.75 -15.87
C MET A 190 -8.52 -14.49 -15.70
N GLU A 191 -9.04 -14.58 -14.47
CA GLU A 191 -10.45 -14.25 -14.18
C GLU A 191 -10.74 -12.77 -14.41
N PHE A 192 -9.78 -11.92 -14.11
CA PHE A 192 -9.81 -10.51 -14.39
C PHE A 192 -9.85 -10.22 -15.90
N GLU A 193 -8.92 -10.79 -16.68
CA GLU A 193 -8.85 -10.65 -18.14
C GLU A 193 -10.09 -11.20 -18.86
N LYS A 194 -10.73 -12.24 -18.33
CA LYS A 194 -12.00 -12.76 -18.87
C LYS A 194 -13.17 -11.80 -18.69
N ARG A 195 -13.17 -10.98 -17.64
CA ARG A 195 -14.28 -10.08 -17.29
C ARG A 195 -14.15 -8.69 -17.91
N VAL A 196 -12.95 -8.33 -18.36
CA VAL A 196 -12.64 -7.05 -19.02
C VAL A 196 -12.76 -7.13 -20.56
N LYS A 197 -12.89 -8.34 -21.13
CA LYS A 197 -13.24 -8.56 -22.54
C LYS A 197 -14.75 -8.66 -22.70
#